data_AF-A0A0J8SW40-F1
#
_entry.id   AF-A0A0J8SW40-F1
#
_cell.length_a   1.000
_cell.length_b   1.000
_cell.length_c   1.000
_cell.angle_alpha   90.00
_cell.angle_beta   90.00
_cell.angle_gamma   90.00
#
_symmetry.space_group_name_H-M   'P 1'
#
loop_
_entity.id
_entity.type
_entity.pdbx_description
1 polymer ?
#
loop_
_entity_poly.entity_id
_entity_poly.type
_entity_poly.pdbx_seq_one_letter_code
_entity_poly.pdbx_strand_id
1 'polypeptide(L)' 'MFTGNVYVTDFADIPEFGNIRDRKLDDVFHEWSAEHPLNQTVNCHCDIASCCGPNLLVADMYYKGVDFKSRKAITR' A
#
# COMPACT_ATOMS: atom_id res chain seq x y z
N MET A 1 9.04 -12.78 21.33
CA MET A 1 7.74 -13.46 21.49
C MET A 1 6.97 -13.32 20.19
N PHE A 2 6.47 -14.42 19.61
CA PHE A 2 5.76 -14.38 18.32
C PHE A 2 4.27 -14.14 18.55
N THR A 3 3.80 -12.92 18.28
CA THR A 3 2.41 -12.53 18.53
C THR A 3 1.45 -12.97 17.42
N GLY A 4 1.94 -13.17 16.19
CA GLY A 4 1.09 -13.53 15.05
C GLY A 4 0.29 -12.36 14.46
N ASN A 5 0.54 -11.13 14.91
CA ASN A 5 -0.10 -9.93 14.36
C ASN A 5 0.49 -9.61 12.98
N VAL A 6 -0.37 -9.16 12.06
CA VAL A 6 0.00 -8.83 10.68
C VAL A 6 0.10 -7.33 10.51
N TYR A 7 1.22 -6.86 9.97
CA TYR A 7 1.51 -5.44 9.75
C TYR A 7 1.94 -5.20 8.30
N VAL A 8 1.68 -3.99 7.80
CA VAL A 8 2.26 -3.49 6.55
C VAL A 8 3.62 -2.87 6.87
N THR A 9 4.70 -3.46 6.35
CA THR A 9 6.06 -3.26 6.87
C THR A 9 6.78 -1.96 6.46
N ASP A 10 6.09 -1.00 5.85
CA ASP A 10 6.69 0.28 5.45
C ASP A 10 6.23 1.47 6.31
N PHE A 11 5.36 1.24 7.29
CA PHE A 11 4.95 2.22 8.28
C PHE A 11 4.94 1.62 9.69
N ALA A 12 5.56 2.32 10.64
CA ALA A 12 5.46 1.98 12.05
C ALA A 12 4.14 2.45 12.69
N ASP A 13 3.45 3.41 12.07
CA ASP A 13 2.28 4.08 12.65
C ASP A 13 0.92 3.51 12.19
N ILE A 14 0.92 2.48 11.34
CA ILE A 14 -0.32 1.80 10.94
C ILE A 14 -0.61 0.66 11.93
N PRO A 15 -1.84 0.57 12.48
CA PRO A 15 -2.25 -0.56 13.32
C PRO A 15 -2.11 -1.91 12.63
N GLU A 16 -2.09 -2.98 13.40
CA GLU A 16 -2.16 -4.34 12.84
C GLU A 16 -3.49 -4.58 12.11
N PHE A 17 -3.41 -5.34 11.01
CA PHE A 17 -4.57 -5.75 10.21
C PHE A 17 -5.21 -7.05 10.71
N GLY A 18 -4.84 -7.47 11.92
CA GLY A 18 -5.36 -8.66 12.59
C GLY A 18 -4.28 -9.68 12.95
N ASN A 19 -4.72 -10.89 13.30
CA ASN A 19 -3.87 -11.97 13.76
C ASN A 19 -4.04 -13.22 12.90
N ILE A 20 -2.94 -13.90 12.56
CA ILE A 20 -2.95 -15.12 11.74
C ILE A 20 -3.66 -16.30 12.40
N ARG A 21 -3.94 -16.24 13.71
CA ARG A 21 -4.71 -17.28 14.41
C ARG A 21 -6.20 -17.25 14.04
N ASP A 22 -6.73 -16.07 13.79
CA ASP A 22 -8.17 -15.84 13.63
C ASP A 22 -8.56 -15.40 12.23
N ARG A 23 -7.58 -14.96 11.42
CA ARG A 23 -7.80 -14.40 10.07
C ARG A 23 -6.92 -15.10 9.05
N LYS A 24 -7.46 -15.37 7.86
CA LYS A 24 -6.67 -15.83 6.71
C LYS A 24 -5.88 -14.66 6.15
N LEU A 25 -4.66 -14.93 5.68
CA LEU A 25 -3.80 -13.92 5.05
C LEU A 25 -4.45 -13.33 3.79
N ASP A 26 -5.20 -14.14 3.04
CA ASP A 26 -5.91 -13.67 1.84
C ASP A 26 -6.98 -12.62 2.18
N ASP A 27 -7.72 -12.81 3.27
CA ASP A 27 -8.75 -11.85 3.71
C ASP A 27 -8.09 -10.54 4.16
N VAL A 28 -6.98 -10.62 4.90
CA VAL A 28 -6.20 -9.45 5.34
C VAL A 28 -5.63 -8.69 4.14
N PHE A 29 -5.10 -9.43 3.15
CA PHE A 29 -4.58 -8.82 1.93
C PHE A 29 -5.69 -8.19 1.07
N HIS A 30 -6.86 -8.81 0.98
CA HIS A 30 -8.00 -8.26 0.26
C HIS A 30 -8.47 -6.94 0.91
N GLU A 31 -8.64 -6.91 2.23
CA GLU A 31 -9.02 -5.71 2.98
C GLU A 31 -7.99 -4.58 2.77
N TRP A 32 -6.69 -4.90 2.86
CA TRP A 32 -5.62 -3.95 2.57
C TRP A 32 -5.70 -3.40 1.13
N SER A 33 -5.82 -4.27 0.14
CA SER A 33 -5.70 -3.91 -1.27
C SER A 33 -6.96 -3.25 -1.87
N ALA A 34 -8.15 -3.61 -1.36
CA ALA A 34 -9.42 -3.16 -1.90
C ALA A 34 -10.05 -2.01 -1.09
N GLU A 35 -9.86 -1.98 0.23
CA GLU A 35 -10.64 -1.12 1.11
C GLU A 35 -9.79 -0.04 1.79
N HIS A 36 -8.53 -0.35 2.14
CA HIS A 36 -7.75 0.54 2.98
C HIS A 36 -7.40 1.88 2.29
N PRO A 37 -7.74 3.05 2.87
CA PRO A 37 -7.56 4.34 2.22
C PRO A 37 -6.13 4.64 1.78
N LEU A 38 -5.13 4.26 2.60
CA LEU A 38 -3.72 4.44 2.25
C LEU A 38 -3.29 3.60 1.06
N ASN A 39 -3.80 2.37 0.93
CA ASN A 39 -3.51 1.55 -0.24
C ASN A 39 -4.10 2.21 -1.49
N GLN A 40 -5.31 2.77 -1.38
CA GLN A 40 -5.97 3.43 -2.51
C GLN A 40 -5.25 4.66 -3.04
N THR A 41 -4.34 5.29 -2.30
CA THR A 41 -3.55 6.42 -2.80
C THR A 41 -2.35 5.99 -3.64
N VAL A 42 -1.82 4.78 -3.42
CA VAL A 42 -0.58 4.30 -4.06
C VAL A 42 -0.78 3.07 -4.95
N ASN A 43 -1.88 2.34 -4.83
CA ASN A 43 -2.17 1.13 -5.59
C ASN A 43 -2.59 1.49 -7.02
N CYS A 44 -1.59 1.75 -7.86
CA CYS A 44 -1.73 2.02 -9.28
C CYS A 44 -0.67 1.25 -10.08
N HIS A 45 -0.92 1.07 -11.37
CA HIS A 45 0.03 0.44 -12.28
C HIS A 45 0.18 1.29 -13.54
N CYS A 46 1.41 1.48 -13.99
CA CYS A 46 1.70 2.17 -15.24
C CYS A 46 2.65 1.31 -16.09
N ASP A 47 2.14 0.73 -17.17
CA ASP A 47 2.91 -0.11 -18.09
C ASP A 47 4.09 0.65 -18.72
N ILE A 48 3.83 1.90 -19.14
CA ILE A 48 4.82 2.75 -19.84
C ILE A 48 6.02 3.04 -18.95
N ALA A 49 5.81 3.24 -17.64
CA ALA A 49 6.88 3.43 -16.67
C ALA A 49 7.34 2.12 -16.01
N SER A 50 6.65 1.01 -16.29
CA SER A 50 6.83 -0.30 -15.66
C SER A 50 6.84 -0.22 -14.12
N CYS A 51 5.95 0.59 -13.54
CA CYS A 51 5.84 0.78 -12.09
C CYS A 51 4.52 0.22 -11.53
N CYS A 52 4.56 -0.24 -10.28
CA CYS A 52 3.39 -0.73 -9.54
C CYS A 52 3.01 0.25 -8.41
N GLY A 53 3.07 1.54 -8.71
CA GLY A 53 2.80 2.61 -7.76
C GLY A 53 4.03 3.04 -6.96
N PRO A 54 3.96 4.19 -6.27
CA PRO A 54 5.05 4.67 -5.45
C PRO A 54 5.19 3.81 -4.18
N ASN A 55 6.40 3.73 -3.64
CA ASN A 55 6.56 3.29 -2.26
C ASN A 55 5.79 4.24 -1.33
N LEU A 56 5.09 3.65 -0.37
CA LEU A 56 4.24 4.33 0.59
C LEU A 56 4.96 5.41 1.41
N LEU A 57 6.13 5.10 1.98
CA LEU A 57 6.93 6.04 2.76
C LEU A 57 7.44 7.18 1.88
N VAL A 58 7.85 6.87 0.65
CA VAL A 58 8.31 7.89 -0.31
C VAL A 58 7.17 8.84 -0.69
N ALA A 59 5.96 8.31 -0.92
CA ALA A 59 4.79 9.12 -1.21
C ALA A 59 4.45 10.09 -0.07
N ASP A 60 4.45 9.61 1.19
CA ASP A 60 4.21 10.46 2.35
C ASP A 60 5.33 11.48 2.60
N MET A 61 6.60 11.08 2.53
CA MET A 61 7.71 11.96 2.88
C MET A 61 7.99 13.05 1.84
N TYR A 62 7.84 12.74 0.54
CA TYR A 62 8.32 13.62 -0.53
C TYR A 62 7.23 14.11 -1.49
N TYR A 63 6.05 13.49 -1.50
CA TYR A 63 5.00 13.76 -2.49
C TYR A 63 3.62 13.97 -1.84
N LYS A 64 3.58 14.68 -0.70
CA LYS A 64 2.32 14.99 0.00
C LYS A 64 1.32 15.68 -0.93
N GLY A 65 0.09 15.16 -0.95
CA GLY A 65 -1.01 15.70 -1.76
C GLY A 65 -0.91 15.41 -3.26
N VAL A 66 0.08 14.64 -3.71
CA VAL A 66 0.20 14.23 -5.10
C VAL A 66 -0.68 13.01 -5.36
N ASP A 67 -1.56 13.11 -6.35
CA ASP A 67 -2.29 11.98 -6.89
C ASP A 67 -1.49 11.28 -8.00
N PHE A 68 -0.87 10.14 -7.67
CA PHE A 68 -0.12 9.32 -8.62
C PHE A 68 -0.99 8.63 -9.67
N LYS A 69 -2.29 8.41 -9.40
CA LYS A 69 -3.23 7.82 -10.37
C LYS A 69 -3.57 8.79 -11.51
N SER A 70 -3.45 10.10 -11.26
CA SER A 70 -3.63 11.13 -12.29
C SER A 70 -2.38 11.32 -13.19
N ARG A 71 -1.22 10.79 -12.79
CA ARG A 71 0.04 11.00 -13.50
C ARG A 71 0.14 10.12 -14.75
N LYS A 72 0.83 10.65 -15.76
CA LYS A 72 1.14 9.94 -16.99
C LYS A 72 2.65 9.90 -17.19
N ALA A 73 3.14 8.75 -17.65
CA ALA A 73 4.53 8.60 -18.03
C ALA A 73 4.85 9.48 -19.24
N ILE A 74 6.09 9.97 -19.30
CA ILE A 74 6.59 10.71 -20.46
C ILE A 74 6.89 9.69 -21.57
N THR A 75 6.18 9.78 -22.67
CA THR A 75 6.46 8.99 -23.88
C THR A 75 7.58 9.67 -24.70
N ARG A 76 8.55 8.87 -25.16
CA ARG A 76 9.57 9.30 -26.13
C ARG A 76 9.12 8.98 -27.54
#